data_AF-A0AAZ1Y661-F1
#
_entry.id   AF-A0AAZ1Y661-F1
#
_cell.length_a   1.000
_cell.length_b   1.000
_cell.length_c   1.000
_cell.angle_alpha   90.00
_cell.angle_beta   90.00
_cell.angle_gamma   90.00
#
_symmetry.space_group_name_H-M   'P 1'
#
loop_
_entity.id
_entity.type
_entity.pdbx_description
1 polymer ?
#
loop_
_entity_poly.entity_id
_entity_poly.type
_entity_poly.pdbx_seq_one_letter_code
_entity_poly.pdbx_strand_id
1 'polypeptide(L)'
;MVTEVRGFTDPQKEEYFRKRFTEKKQISTIVSHIKTSRSLHIMCHIPVFCWITATVLGDVLETREGGQLPKTLTEMYIHLLVVQAKVKKVKYDGGAETDPHWSPESRKMIESLGKLAFDQLQKGNLIFYESDLTECGIDIRAASVYSGVFTQIFKEERGLYQDKVFCFIHLSVQEFLAALHVHLTFINSGLNLLEEE
;
A
#
# COMPACT_ATOMS: atom_id res chain seq x y z
N MET A 1 23.22 -1.03 -25.54
CA MET A 1 22.50 -2.27 -25.18
C MET A 1 21.53 -1.90 -24.06
N VAL A 2 20.25 -2.25 -24.19
CA VAL A 2 19.22 -2.00 -23.16
C VAL A 2 18.81 -3.34 -22.57
N THR A 3 18.68 -3.42 -21.25
CA THR A 3 18.24 -4.61 -20.52
C THR A 3 16.86 -4.33 -19.92
N GLU A 4 15.88 -5.17 -20.24
CA GLU A 4 14.52 -5.06 -19.71
C GLU A 4 14.32 -6.05 -18.55
N VAL A 5 13.74 -5.57 -17.44
CA VAL A 5 13.37 -6.41 -16.31
C VAL A 5 11.93 -6.90 -16.51
N ARG A 6 11.77 -8.21 -16.72
CA ARG A 6 10.51 -8.86 -17.12
C ARG A 6 9.64 -9.39 -15.98
N GLY A 7 9.92 -9.09 -14.71
CA GLY A 7 9.12 -9.60 -13.59
C GLY A 7 9.10 -11.14 -13.43
N PHE A 8 8.04 -11.67 -12.80
CA PHE A 8 7.84 -13.09 -12.50
C PHE A 8 7.05 -13.83 -13.59
N THR A 9 7.59 -14.96 -14.00
CA THR A 9 6.87 -16.01 -14.74
C THR A 9 5.86 -16.73 -13.85
N ASP A 10 4.88 -17.43 -14.43
CA ASP A 10 3.86 -18.14 -13.63
C ASP A 10 4.44 -19.14 -12.62
N PRO A 11 5.48 -19.94 -12.94
CA PRO A 11 6.13 -20.80 -11.94
C PRO A 11 6.77 -20.00 -10.80
N GLN A 12 7.37 -18.84 -11.10
CA GLN A 12 7.99 -17.97 -10.08
C GLN A 12 6.93 -17.31 -9.18
N LYS A 13 5.75 -16.96 -9.73
CA LYS A 13 4.62 -16.48 -8.92
C LYS A 13 4.22 -17.55 -7.89
N GLU A 14 4.02 -18.79 -8.33
CA GLU A 14 3.66 -19.90 -7.43
C GLU A 14 4.75 -20.17 -6.39
N GLU A 15 6.02 -20.15 -6.80
CA GLU A 15 7.16 -20.34 -5.91
C GLU A 15 7.21 -19.26 -4.83
N TYR A 16 6.95 -17.99 -5.18
CA TYR A 16 6.88 -16.90 -4.22
C TYR A 16 5.85 -17.19 -3.12
N PHE A 17 4.61 -17.53 -3.48
CA PHE A 17 3.56 -17.82 -2.50
C PHE A 17 3.87 -19.07 -1.68
N ARG A 18 4.47 -20.10 -2.30
CA ARG A 18 4.90 -21.32 -1.58
C ARG A 18 6.00 -21.04 -0.57
N LYS A 19 6.92 -20.12 -0.85
CA LYS A 19 7.96 -19.69 0.09
C LYS A 19 7.42 -18.80 1.20
N ARG A 20 6.32 -18.07 0.94
CA ARG A 20 5.76 -17.08 1.87
C ARG A 20 4.81 -17.66 2.91
N PHE A 21 4.12 -18.75 2.60
CA PHE A 21 3.15 -19.42 3.48
C PHE A 21 3.59 -20.85 3.78
N THR A 22 3.30 -21.33 5.00
CA THR A 22 3.66 -22.70 5.42
C THR A 22 2.49 -23.68 5.22
N GLU A 23 1.26 -23.21 5.42
CA GLU A 23 0.06 -24.04 5.37
C GLU A 23 -0.36 -24.39 3.93
N LYS A 24 -0.33 -25.68 3.59
CA LYS A 24 -0.65 -26.17 2.23
C LYS A 24 -2.04 -25.72 1.75
N LYS A 25 -3.02 -25.68 2.65
CA LYS A 25 -4.39 -25.26 2.33
C LYS A 25 -4.49 -23.76 2.03
N GLN A 26 -3.72 -22.93 2.73
CA GLN A 26 -3.65 -21.49 2.44
C GLN A 26 -2.97 -21.25 1.08
N ILE A 27 -1.84 -21.93 0.82
CA ILE A 27 -1.13 -21.83 -0.45
C ILE A 27 -2.05 -22.21 -1.63
N SER A 28 -2.74 -23.35 -1.54
CA SER A 28 -3.62 -23.81 -2.63
C SER A 28 -4.78 -22.84 -2.88
N THR A 29 -5.36 -22.28 -1.81
CA THR A 29 -6.44 -21.28 -1.88
C THR A 29 -5.95 -20.00 -2.56
N ILE A 30 -4.81 -19.47 -2.15
CA ILE A 30 -4.22 -18.24 -2.71
C ILE A 30 -3.88 -18.44 -4.19
N VAL A 31 -3.16 -19.51 -4.53
CA VAL A 31 -2.78 -19.79 -5.92
C VAL A 31 -4.01 -19.99 -6.81
N SER A 32 -5.04 -20.69 -6.32
CA SER A 32 -6.30 -20.87 -7.05
C SER A 32 -7.02 -19.53 -7.26
N HIS A 33 -7.12 -18.69 -6.23
CA HIS A 33 -7.75 -17.38 -6.32
C HIS A 33 -7.02 -16.45 -7.29
N ILE A 34 -5.69 -16.44 -7.27
CA ILE A 34 -4.88 -15.65 -8.21
C ILE A 34 -5.09 -16.14 -9.64
N LYS A 35 -5.09 -17.45 -9.89
CA LYS A 35 -5.31 -18.00 -11.24
C LYS A 35 -6.71 -17.72 -11.79
N THR A 36 -7.72 -17.66 -10.92
CA THR A 36 -9.12 -17.40 -11.31
C THR A 36 -9.42 -15.91 -11.45
N SER A 37 -8.71 -15.04 -10.74
CA SER A 37 -8.79 -13.59 -10.92
C SER A 37 -7.80 -13.10 -11.98
N ARG A 38 -8.30 -12.78 -13.18
CA ARG A 38 -7.48 -12.24 -14.28
C ARG A 38 -6.64 -11.03 -13.85
N SER A 39 -7.23 -10.11 -13.09
CA SER A 39 -6.54 -8.90 -12.63
C SER A 39 -5.37 -9.25 -11.71
N LEU A 40 -5.60 -10.08 -10.68
CA LEU A 40 -4.52 -10.49 -9.77
C LEU A 40 -3.43 -11.27 -10.51
N HIS A 41 -3.81 -12.19 -11.41
CA HIS A 41 -2.86 -12.98 -12.17
C HIS A 41 -1.88 -12.13 -13.00
N ILE A 42 -2.41 -11.09 -13.67
CA ILE A 42 -1.61 -10.17 -14.49
C ILE A 42 -0.69 -9.35 -13.59
N MET A 43 -1.20 -8.80 -12.50
CA MET A 43 -0.42 -7.92 -11.64
C MET A 43 0.68 -8.62 -10.88
N CYS A 44 0.44 -9.85 -10.41
CA CYS A 44 1.45 -10.67 -9.76
C CYS A 44 2.65 -10.98 -10.68
N HIS A 45 2.63 -10.59 -11.96
CA HIS A 45 3.84 -10.50 -12.77
C HIS A 45 4.89 -9.54 -12.19
N ILE A 46 4.49 -8.45 -11.55
CA ILE A 46 5.44 -7.54 -10.88
C ILE A 46 5.59 -8.00 -9.42
N PRO A 47 6.82 -8.23 -8.92
CA PRO A 47 7.04 -8.81 -7.59
C PRO A 47 6.37 -8.08 -6.42
N VAL A 48 6.27 -6.75 -6.47
CA VAL A 48 5.60 -5.97 -5.41
C VAL A 48 4.12 -6.35 -5.26
N PHE A 49 3.43 -6.68 -6.35
CA PHE A 49 2.04 -7.14 -6.30
C PHE A 49 1.91 -8.55 -5.74
N CYS A 50 2.91 -9.42 -5.92
CA CYS A 50 2.95 -10.70 -5.19
C CYS A 50 3.03 -10.46 -3.68
N TRP A 51 3.85 -9.49 -3.25
CA TRP A 51 3.95 -9.12 -1.84
C TRP A 51 2.65 -8.51 -1.29
N ILE A 52 2.03 -7.56 -2.00
CA ILE A 52 0.73 -6.98 -1.62
C ILE A 52 -0.32 -8.09 -1.51
N THR A 53 -0.37 -8.98 -2.51
CA THR A 53 -1.34 -10.08 -2.54
C THR A 53 -1.15 -11.05 -1.40
N ALA A 54 0.09 -11.44 -1.11
CA ALA A 54 0.38 -12.30 0.03
C ALA A 54 0.02 -11.63 1.36
N THR A 55 0.33 -10.33 1.52
CA THR A 55 0.01 -9.58 2.74
C THR A 55 -1.50 -9.52 2.97
N VAL A 56 -2.28 -9.17 1.95
CA VAL A 56 -3.73 -9.03 2.03
C VAL A 56 -4.41 -10.39 2.20
N LEU A 57 -4.10 -11.38 1.36
CA LEU A 57 -4.77 -12.67 1.43
C LEU A 57 -4.37 -13.48 2.68
N GLY A 58 -3.17 -13.25 3.22
CA GLY A 58 -2.77 -13.80 4.52
C GLY A 58 -3.71 -13.33 5.64
N ASP A 59 -3.85 -12.01 5.81
CA ASP A 59 -4.74 -11.44 6.84
C ASP A 59 -6.21 -11.84 6.64
N VAL A 60 -6.70 -11.82 5.39
CA VAL A 60 -8.10 -12.18 5.10
C VAL A 60 -8.38 -13.66 5.37
N LEU A 61 -7.43 -14.57 5.09
CA LEU A 61 -7.62 -16.00 5.34
C LEU A 61 -7.48 -16.37 6.81
N GLU A 62 -6.72 -15.61 7.60
CA GLU A 62 -6.56 -15.81 9.04
C GLU A 62 -7.76 -15.28 9.83
N THR A 63 -8.34 -14.16 9.39
CA THR A 63 -9.37 -13.44 10.19
C THR A 63 -10.82 -13.76 9.79
N ARG A 64 -11.05 -14.48 8.69
CA ARG A 64 -12.40 -14.62 8.10
C ARG A 64 -12.84 -16.09 8.00
N GLU A 65 -13.89 -16.46 8.75
CA GLU A 65 -14.54 -17.78 8.66
C GLU A 65 -15.59 -17.88 7.52
N GLY A 66 -15.33 -17.22 6.39
CA GLY A 66 -16.24 -17.24 5.24
C GLY A 66 -16.46 -15.85 4.64
N GLY A 67 -16.21 -15.73 3.33
CA GLY A 67 -16.40 -14.52 2.55
C GLY A 67 -15.64 -14.60 1.23
N GLN A 68 -16.04 -13.81 0.23
CA GLN A 68 -15.29 -13.74 -1.02
C GLN A 68 -13.96 -13.02 -0.80
N LEU A 69 -12.88 -13.60 -1.33
CA LEU A 69 -11.57 -12.98 -1.37
C LEU A 69 -11.57 -11.77 -2.31
N PRO A 70 -10.80 -10.70 -2.03
CA PRO A 70 -10.72 -9.51 -2.87
C PRO A 70 -10.25 -9.88 -4.28
N LYS A 71 -10.95 -9.40 -5.31
CA LYS A 71 -10.71 -9.74 -6.72
C LYS A 71 -10.15 -8.56 -7.51
N THR A 72 -10.53 -7.34 -7.14
CA THR A 72 -10.14 -6.11 -7.83
C THR A 72 -8.95 -5.43 -7.16
N LEU A 73 -8.24 -4.60 -7.92
CA LEU A 73 -7.16 -3.76 -7.39
C LEU A 73 -7.62 -2.86 -6.25
N THR A 74 -8.76 -2.22 -6.43
CA THR A 74 -9.35 -1.32 -5.43
C THR A 74 -9.61 -2.07 -4.13
N GLU A 75 -10.21 -3.26 -4.20
CA GLU A 75 -10.38 -4.10 -3.00
C GLU A 75 -9.04 -4.48 -2.38
N MET A 76 -8.05 -4.89 -3.18
CA MET A 76 -6.71 -5.22 -2.68
C MET A 76 -6.07 -4.04 -1.94
N TYR A 77 -6.18 -2.82 -2.45
CA TYR A 77 -5.63 -1.64 -1.80
C TYR A 77 -6.41 -1.22 -0.56
N ILE A 78 -7.74 -1.30 -0.57
CA ILE A 78 -8.55 -1.08 0.62
C ILE A 78 -8.13 -2.05 1.73
N HIS A 79 -8.01 -3.34 1.40
CA HIS A 79 -7.56 -4.34 2.36
C HIS A 79 -6.11 -4.12 2.80
N LEU A 80 -5.22 -3.67 1.91
CA LEU A 80 -3.85 -3.31 2.27
C LEU A 80 -3.84 -2.20 3.34
N LEU A 81 -4.65 -1.15 3.16
CA LEU A 81 -4.76 -0.07 4.16
C LEU A 81 -5.29 -0.60 5.51
N VAL A 82 -6.28 -1.49 5.48
CA VAL A 82 -6.81 -2.13 6.70
C VAL A 82 -5.71 -2.93 7.42
N VAL A 83 -4.93 -3.74 6.68
CA VAL A 83 -3.81 -4.49 7.24
C VAL A 83 -2.79 -3.56 7.87
N GLN A 84 -2.42 -2.46 7.19
CA GLN A 84 -1.48 -1.50 7.76
C GLN A 84 -2.01 -0.81 9.02
N ALA A 85 -3.31 -0.47 9.05
CA ALA A 85 -3.93 0.13 10.23
C ALA A 85 -3.93 -0.84 11.44
N LYS A 86 -4.23 -2.13 11.21
CA LYS A 86 -4.11 -3.19 12.23
C LYS A 86 -2.67 -3.33 12.74
N VAL A 87 -1.71 -3.44 11.82
CA VAL A 87 -0.29 -3.60 12.16
C VAL A 87 0.22 -2.42 12.98
N LYS A 88 -0.13 -1.19 12.59
CA LYS A 88 0.20 0.00 13.37
C LYS A 88 -0.35 -0.12 14.78
N LYS A 89 -1.64 -0.44 14.91
CA LYS A 89 -2.33 -0.48 16.19
C LYS A 89 -1.71 -1.48 17.17
N VAL A 90 -1.44 -2.69 16.70
CA VAL A 90 -0.87 -3.76 17.53
C VAL A 90 0.58 -3.47 17.89
N LYS A 91 1.39 -2.98 16.95
CA LYS A 91 2.84 -2.82 17.17
C LYS A 91 3.24 -1.52 17.84
N TYR A 92 2.48 -0.44 17.66
CA TYR A 92 2.90 0.91 18.06
C TYR A 92 1.92 1.56 19.03
N ASP A 93 0.62 1.30 18.90
CA ASP A 93 -0.41 1.92 19.75
C ASP A 93 -0.79 1.03 20.96
N GLY A 94 -0.21 -0.18 21.07
CA GLY A 94 -0.44 -1.11 22.18
C GLY A 94 -1.83 -1.75 22.22
N GLY A 95 -2.59 -1.68 21.12
CA GLY A 95 -3.94 -2.24 21.01
C GLY A 95 -3.96 -3.76 20.73
N ALA A 96 -5.10 -4.39 20.96
CA ALA A 96 -5.31 -5.81 20.61
C ALA A 96 -5.69 -5.99 19.13
N GLU A 97 -5.61 -7.22 18.61
CA GLU A 97 -6.04 -7.54 17.23
C GLU A 97 -7.56 -7.46 17.03
N THR A 98 -8.33 -7.69 18.10
CA THR A 98 -9.82 -7.65 18.11
C THR A 98 -10.39 -6.24 18.08
N ASP A 99 -9.52 -5.27 18.20
CA ASP A 99 -9.82 -3.88 18.44
C ASP A 99 -10.16 -3.21 17.09
N PRO A 100 -11.02 -2.17 17.03
CA PRO A 100 -11.43 -1.57 15.76
C PRO A 100 -10.22 -1.17 14.91
N HIS A 101 -10.21 -1.57 13.64
CA HIS A 101 -9.05 -1.38 12.76
C HIS A 101 -8.79 0.11 12.46
N TRP A 102 -9.83 0.94 12.52
CA TRP A 102 -9.75 2.38 12.28
C TRP A 102 -9.86 3.17 13.59
N SER A 103 -8.90 4.05 13.81
CA SER A 103 -8.93 5.10 14.83
C SER A 103 -9.00 6.47 14.16
N PRO A 104 -9.38 7.54 14.88
CA PRO A 104 -9.31 8.90 14.36
C PRO A 104 -7.92 9.25 13.81
N GLU A 105 -6.86 8.79 14.48
CA GLU A 105 -5.47 9.03 14.09
C GLU A 105 -5.08 8.27 12.83
N SER A 106 -5.51 7.00 12.68
CA SER A 106 -5.22 6.23 11.47
C SER A 106 -5.98 6.76 10.26
N ARG A 107 -7.22 7.22 10.43
CA ARG A 107 -7.99 7.90 9.36
C ARG A 107 -7.31 9.19 8.92
N LYS A 108 -6.95 10.06 9.87
CA LYS A 108 -6.24 11.31 9.60
C LYS A 108 -4.93 11.07 8.86
N MET A 109 -4.17 10.04 9.24
CA MET A 109 -2.94 9.69 8.54
C MET A 109 -3.19 9.28 7.08
N ILE A 110 -4.20 8.43 6.82
CA ILE A 110 -4.54 8.04 5.44
C ILE A 110 -5.00 9.24 4.62
N GLU A 111 -5.78 10.16 5.20
CA GLU A 111 -6.17 11.41 4.54
C GLU A 111 -4.96 12.28 4.18
N SER A 112 -4.03 12.47 5.12
CA SER A 112 -2.78 13.21 4.88
C SER A 112 -1.90 12.53 3.82
N LEU A 113 -1.78 11.20 3.84
CA LEU A 113 -1.05 10.45 2.81
C LEU A 113 -1.73 10.56 1.44
N GLY A 114 -3.07 10.58 1.39
CA GLY A 114 -3.84 10.80 0.18
C GLY A 114 -3.59 12.19 -0.41
N LYS A 115 -3.59 13.23 0.43
CA LYS A 115 -3.24 14.60 0.03
C LYS A 115 -1.81 14.65 -0.53
N LEU A 116 -0.83 14.09 0.20
CA LEU A 116 0.56 14.03 -0.26
C LEU A 116 0.67 13.32 -1.62
N ALA A 117 -0.01 12.19 -1.79
CA ALA A 117 0.00 11.45 -3.04
C ALA A 117 -0.54 12.28 -4.21
N PHE A 118 -1.67 12.97 -4.00
CA PHE A 118 -2.29 13.83 -4.99
C PHE A 118 -1.39 15.02 -5.37
N ASP A 119 -0.95 15.81 -4.39
CA ASP A 119 -0.15 17.01 -4.61
C ASP A 119 1.16 16.68 -5.33
N GLN A 120 1.78 15.56 -4.99
CA GLN A 120 3.04 15.17 -5.60
C GLN A 120 2.87 14.57 -6.99
N LEU A 121 1.76 13.86 -7.27
CA LEU A 121 1.44 13.44 -8.64
C LEU A 121 1.19 14.64 -9.56
N GLN A 122 0.50 15.68 -9.08
CA GLN A 122 0.30 16.92 -9.83
C GLN A 122 1.64 17.61 -10.17
N LYS A 123 2.62 17.51 -9.28
CA LYS A 123 3.99 18.02 -9.48
C LYS A 123 4.87 17.08 -10.33
N GLY A 124 4.43 15.85 -10.64
CA GLY A 124 5.22 14.83 -11.34
C GLY A 124 6.27 14.13 -10.45
N ASN A 125 6.14 14.23 -9.13
CA ASN A 125 7.10 13.73 -8.16
C ASN A 125 6.72 12.35 -7.62
N LEU A 126 7.72 11.46 -7.58
CA LEU A 126 7.62 10.11 -6.96
C LEU A 126 8.47 9.96 -5.69
N ILE A 127 9.32 10.95 -5.44
CA ILE A 127 10.21 11.03 -4.28
C ILE A 127 9.91 12.35 -3.57
N PHE A 128 9.77 12.28 -2.25
CA PHE A 128 9.35 13.39 -1.39
C PHE A 128 10.42 13.65 -0.33
N TYR A 129 10.47 14.88 0.15
CA TYR A 129 11.36 15.32 1.22
C TYR A 129 10.57 15.57 2.50
N GLU A 130 11.26 15.68 3.63
CA GLU A 130 10.63 15.98 4.93
C GLU A 130 9.70 17.22 4.85
N SER A 131 10.06 18.24 4.06
CA SER A 131 9.22 19.42 3.83
C SER A 131 7.86 19.08 3.21
N ASP A 132 7.82 18.19 2.21
CA ASP A 132 6.57 17.79 1.54
C ASP A 132 5.62 17.08 2.51
N LEU A 133 6.16 16.27 3.42
CA LEU A 133 5.40 15.60 4.46
C LEU A 133 4.82 16.62 5.44
N THR A 134 5.64 17.57 5.90
CA THR A 134 5.17 18.60 6.83
C THR A 134 4.08 19.50 6.24
N GLU A 135 4.15 19.83 4.95
CA GLU A 135 3.11 20.58 4.24
C GLU A 135 1.77 19.83 4.20
N CYS A 136 1.80 18.50 4.19
CA CYS A 136 0.62 17.64 4.26
C CYS A 136 0.18 17.30 5.70
N GLY A 137 0.81 17.92 6.71
CA GLY A 137 0.50 17.70 8.13
C GLY A 137 0.95 16.34 8.66
N ILE A 138 1.93 15.70 8.00
CA ILE A 138 2.44 14.39 8.37
C ILE A 138 3.65 14.57 9.32
N ASP A 139 3.54 14.05 10.54
CA ASP A 139 4.71 13.88 11.40
C ASP A 139 5.60 12.77 10.81
N ILE A 140 6.86 13.10 10.53
CA ILE A 140 7.87 12.21 9.97
C ILE A 140 7.96 10.92 10.80
N ARG A 141 7.90 11.00 12.13
CA ARG A 141 7.94 9.83 13.01
C ARG A 141 6.72 8.94 12.86
N ALA A 142 5.56 9.54 12.60
CA ALA A 142 4.32 8.81 12.36
C ALA A 142 4.26 8.22 10.94
N ALA A 143 4.92 8.85 9.96
CA ALA A 143 5.02 8.35 8.59
C ALA A 143 5.83 7.04 8.51
N SER A 144 6.94 6.95 9.25
CA SER A 144 7.80 5.75 9.29
C SER A 144 7.06 4.50 9.80
N VAL A 145 5.95 4.67 10.52
CA VAL A 145 5.13 3.57 11.05
C VAL A 145 4.29 2.90 9.95
N TYR A 146 3.97 3.61 8.86
CA TYR A 146 3.22 3.09 7.71
C TYR A 146 4.13 2.49 6.61
N SER A 147 5.24 1.87 7.02
CA SER A 147 6.26 1.27 6.13
C SER A 147 5.74 0.31 5.06
N GLY A 148 4.55 -0.31 5.24
CA GLY A 148 3.94 -1.17 4.23
C GLY A 148 3.19 -0.44 3.11
N VAL A 149 3.10 0.89 3.15
CA VAL A 149 2.49 1.75 2.12
C VAL A 149 3.43 2.89 1.72
N PHE A 150 4.20 3.38 2.69
CA PHE A 150 5.05 4.56 2.57
C PHE A 150 6.42 4.28 3.19
N THR A 151 7.49 4.42 2.40
CA THR A 151 8.85 4.01 2.81
C THR A 151 9.75 5.23 2.93
N GLN A 152 10.48 5.29 4.03
CA GLN A 152 11.62 6.19 4.20
C GLN A 152 12.88 5.54 3.62
N ILE A 153 13.61 6.29 2.80
CA ILE A 153 14.88 5.90 2.18
C ILE A 153 15.94 6.93 2.61
N PHE A 154 17.16 6.46 2.87
CA PHE A 154 18.28 7.35 3.13
C PHE A 154 19.00 7.66 1.81
N LYS A 155 19.16 8.96 1.51
CA LYS A 155 20.04 9.42 0.44
C LYS A 155 21.32 9.95 1.10
N GLU A 156 22.41 9.21 0.92
CA GLU A 156 23.72 9.61 1.43
C GLU A 156 24.46 10.45 0.39
N GLU A 157 24.56 11.77 0.60
CA GLU A 157 25.41 12.62 -0.23
C GLU A 157 26.81 12.74 0.40
N ARG A 158 27.78 12.03 -0.21
CA ARG A 158 29.24 12.15 0.01
C ARG A 158 29.66 12.45 1.47
N GLY A 159 29.13 11.69 2.42
CA GLY A 159 29.69 11.53 3.76
C GLY A 159 29.48 12.67 4.77
N LEU A 160 28.69 13.71 4.47
CA LEU A 160 28.45 14.81 5.41
C LEU A 160 26.97 15.03 5.78
N TYR A 161 26.02 14.67 4.89
CA TYR A 161 24.58 14.78 5.14
C TYR A 161 23.85 13.51 4.67
N GLN A 162 23.03 12.93 5.54
CA GLN A 162 22.05 11.89 5.19
C GLN A 162 20.67 12.53 5.10
N ASP A 163 20.30 12.95 3.90
CA ASP A 163 18.95 13.45 3.66
C ASP A 163 17.97 12.27 3.63
N LYS A 164 16.88 12.39 4.38
CA LYS A 164 15.78 11.43 4.33
C LYS A 164 14.87 11.81 3.18
N VAL A 165 14.67 10.86 2.28
CA VAL A 165 13.68 10.95 1.22
C VAL A 165 12.63 9.87 1.41
N PHE A 166 11.46 10.07 0.85
CA PHE A 166 10.33 9.18 1.03
C PHE A 166 9.69 8.86 -0.30
N CYS A 167 9.08 7.70 -0.41
CA CYS A 167 8.26 7.34 -1.55
C CYS A 167 7.15 6.37 -1.12
N PHE A 168 6.11 6.25 -1.93
CA PHE A 168 5.19 5.12 -1.78
C PHE A 168 5.87 3.83 -2.24
N ILE A 169 5.45 2.69 -1.70
CA ILE A 169 6.01 1.37 -2.04
C ILE A 169 5.89 1.04 -3.54
N HIS A 170 4.93 1.65 -4.23
CA HIS A 170 4.71 1.53 -5.66
C HIS A 170 3.86 2.69 -6.17
N LEU A 171 4.07 3.11 -7.43
CA LEU A 171 3.32 4.20 -8.06
C LEU A 171 1.80 3.98 -7.98
N SER A 172 1.33 2.77 -8.27
CA SER A 172 -0.11 2.52 -8.25
C SER A 172 -0.76 2.57 -6.86
N VAL A 173 0.04 2.50 -5.77
CA VAL A 173 -0.44 2.77 -4.41
C VAL A 173 -0.58 4.28 -4.19
N GLN A 174 0.37 5.07 -4.70
CA GLN A 174 0.27 6.53 -4.73
C GLN A 174 -0.95 6.98 -5.52
N GLU A 175 -1.16 6.45 -6.72
CA GLU A 175 -2.34 6.74 -7.57
C GLU A 175 -3.64 6.37 -6.87
N PHE A 176 -3.71 5.22 -6.21
CA PHE A 176 -4.87 4.81 -5.43
C PHE A 176 -5.18 5.79 -4.28
N LEU A 177 -4.16 6.20 -3.52
CA LEU A 177 -4.33 7.15 -2.41
C LEU A 177 -4.72 8.55 -2.90
N ALA A 178 -4.16 9.00 -4.02
CA ALA A 178 -4.56 10.24 -4.66
C ALA A 178 -6.02 10.19 -5.14
N ALA A 179 -6.42 9.10 -5.80
CA ALA A 179 -7.81 8.89 -6.22
C ALA A 179 -8.76 8.85 -5.02
N LEU A 180 -8.35 8.20 -3.92
CA LEU A 180 -9.12 8.18 -2.67
C LEU A 180 -9.27 9.60 -2.10
N HIS A 181 -8.21 10.41 -2.11
CA HIS A 181 -8.26 11.80 -1.65
C HIS A 181 -9.23 12.66 -2.47
N VAL A 182 -9.16 12.57 -3.80
CA VAL A 182 -10.10 13.27 -4.70
C VAL A 182 -11.53 12.82 -4.43
N HIS A 183 -11.76 11.50 -4.35
CA HIS A 183 -13.08 10.94 -4.12
C HIS A 183 -13.69 11.38 -2.79
N LEU A 184 -12.92 11.29 -1.69
CA LEU A 184 -13.38 11.71 -0.36
C LEU A 184 -13.61 13.22 -0.29
N THR A 185 -12.76 14.02 -0.93
CA THR A 185 -12.94 15.47 -1.00
C THR A 185 -14.25 15.81 -1.71
N PHE A 186 -14.48 15.23 -2.89
CA PHE A 186 -15.69 15.45 -3.65
C PHE A 186 -16.96 15.05 -2.87
N ILE A 187 -16.97 13.88 -2.23
CA ILE A 187 -18.14 13.42 -1.46
C ILE A 187 -18.38 14.28 -0.21
N ASN A 188 -17.33 14.72 0.48
CA ASN A 188 -17.46 15.42 1.75
C ASN A 188 -17.72 16.92 1.60
N SER A 189 -17.16 17.57 0.57
CA SER A 189 -17.25 19.02 0.38
C SER A 189 -17.87 19.47 -0.95
N GLY A 190 -18.11 18.54 -1.89
CA GLY A 190 -18.58 18.85 -3.24
C GLY A 190 -17.50 19.43 -4.16
N LEU A 191 -16.27 19.61 -3.68
CA LEU A 191 -15.17 20.18 -4.44
C LEU A 191 -14.57 19.14 -5.39
N ASN A 192 -14.59 19.42 -6.69
CA ASN A 192 -13.91 18.61 -7.70
C ASN A 192 -12.46 19.08 -7.87
N LEU A 193 -11.51 18.36 -7.26
CA LEU A 193 -10.08 18.68 -7.34
C LEU A 193 -9.45 18.44 -8.74
N LEU A 194 -10.19 17.84 -9.67
CA LEU A 194 -9.74 17.58 -11.04
C LEU A 194 -10.43 18.49 -12.06
N GLU A 195 -11.25 19.44 -11.63
CA GLU A 195 -11.83 20.43 -12.53
C GLU A 195 -10.71 21.35 -13.03
N GLU A 196 -10.55 21.46 -14.35
CA GLU A 196 -9.64 22.42 -14.96
C GLU A 196 -10.23 23.83 -14.78
N GLU A 197 -9.39 24.80 -14.40
CA GLU A 197 -9.76 26.23 -14.47
C GLU A 197 -9.95 26.72 -15.91
#